data_AF-A0A6I3LLM6-F1
#
_entry.id   AF-A0A6I3LLM6-F1
#
_cell.length_a   1.000
_cell.length_b   1.000
_cell.length_c   1.000
_cell.angle_alpha   90.00
_cell.angle_beta   90.00
_cell.angle_gamma   90.00
#
_symmetry.space_group_name_H-M   'P 1'
#
loop_
_entity.id
_entity.type
_entity.pdbx_description
1 polymer ?
#
loop_
_entity_poly.entity_id
_entity_poly.type
_entity_poly.pdbx_seq_one_letter_code
_entity_poly.pdbx_strand_id
1 'polypeptide(L)'
;MKNKYYIPFLLLCFVLYSYTSFSQIVIGEKVLPKQGTLLQIQNLPDQPNDLTNSNKGLLLPRVSLTDINNLYPMFATGYNKSVLDPIHIGLLVFNVNENLVNGKGIGIYVWDGSKWTNLDLNL
;
A
#
# COMPACT_ATOMS: atom_id res chain seq x y z
N MET A 1 35.82 -36.42 27.36
CA MET A 1 35.64 -35.38 26.32
C MET A 1 34.15 -35.29 25.95
N LYS A 2 33.33 -34.63 26.77
CA LYS A 2 31.87 -34.61 26.59
C LYS A 2 31.49 -33.52 25.57
N ASN A 3 31.26 -33.99 24.34
CA ASN A 3 30.35 -33.42 23.33
C ASN A 3 30.59 -31.96 22.88
N LYS A 4 31.79 -31.51 22.51
CA LYS A 4 31.98 -30.12 21.97
C LYS A 4 31.12 -29.76 20.74
N TYR A 5 30.45 -30.74 20.11
CA TYR A 5 29.61 -30.58 18.93
C TYR A 5 28.10 -30.36 19.23
N TYR A 6 27.60 -30.50 20.46
CA TYR A 6 26.16 -30.25 20.71
C TYR A 6 25.78 -28.79 20.56
N ILE A 7 26.62 -27.86 21.01
CA ILE A 7 26.35 -26.42 20.92
C ILE A 7 26.21 -25.96 19.47
N PRO A 8 27.17 -26.23 18.55
CA PRO A 8 27.03 -25.82 17.16
C PRO A 8 25.87 -26.54 16.45
N PHE A 9 25.59 -27.79 16.81
CA PHE A 9 24.42 -28.51 16.29
C PHE A 9 23.09 -27.86 16.70
N LEU A 10 22.97 -27.45 17.97
CA LEU A 10 21.76 -26.79 18.50
C LEU A 10 21.57 -25.39 17.88
N LEU A 11 22.66 -24.64 17.65
CA LEU A 11 22.63 -23.37 16.93
C LEU A 11 22.21 -23.55 15.47
N LEU A 12 22.69 -24.60 14.79
CA LEU A 12 22.27 -24.91 13.42
C LEU A 12 20.77 -25.24 13.36
N CYS A 13 20.24 -26.02 14.31
CA CYS A 13 18.80 -26.27 14.40
C CYS A 13 17.98 -25.00 14.62
N PHE A 14 18.47 -24.05 15.43
CA PHE A 14 17.79 -22.77 15.66
C PHE A 14 17.73 -21.90 14.39
N VAL A 15 18.83 -21.83 13.62
CA VAL A 15 18.90 -21.10 12.35
C VAL A 15 18.02 -21.74 11.27
N LEU A 16 17.92 -23.07 11.25
CA LEU A 16 17.04 -23.80 10.32
C LEU A 16 15.55 -23.65 10.68
N TYR A 17 15.21 -23.25 11.90
CA TYR A 17 13.82 -23.05 12.32
C TYR A 17 13.28 -21.64 12.01
N SER A 18 14.14 -20.65 11.73
CA SER A 18 13.74 -19.26 11.50
C SER A 18 13.09 -18.96 10.13
N TYR A 19 12.81 -19.96 9.29
CA TYR A 19 12.55 -19.71 7.86
C TYR A 19 11.13 -19.31 7.43
N THR A 20 10.11 -19.31 8.28
CA THR A 20 8.75 -18.93 7.82
C THR A 20 7.90 -18.25 8.89
N SER A 21 8.19 -16.99 9.20
CA SER A 21 7.23 -16.12 9.91
C SER A 21 6.52 -15.22 8.91
N PHE A 22 5.27 -15.56 8.58
CA PHE A 22 4.39 -14.68 7.80
C PHE A 22 3.62 -13.79 8.78
N SER A 23 3.95 -12.50 8.82
CA SER A 23 3.19 -11.52 9.60
C SER A 23 2.11 -10.91 8.71
N GLN A 24 0.84 -11.11 9.05
CA GLN A 24 -0.29 -10.41 8.46
C GLN A 24 -0.70 -9.27 9.40
N ILE A 25 -0.99 -8.10 8.85
CA ILE A 25 -1.24 -6.89 9.63
C ILE A 25 -2.73 -6.57 9.60
N VAL A 26 -3.33 -6.44 10.79
CA VAL A 26 -4.64 -5.80 10.96
C VAL A 26 -4.43 -4.38 11.48
N ILE A 27 -5.07 -3.41 10.82
CA ILE A 27 -5.10 -2.01 11.23
C ILE A 27 -6.53 -1.65 11.62
N GLY A 28 -6.70 -1.15 12.85
CA GLY A 28 -7.96 -0.58 13.36
C GLY A 28 -8.67 -1.43 14.42
N GLU A 29 -8.53 -2.76 14.37
CA GLU A 29 -9.10 -3.69 15.36
C GLU A 29 -8.06 -4.67 15.90
N LYS A 30 -8.23 -5.11 17.15
CA LYS A 30 -7.36 -6.08 17.81
C LYS A 30 -7.86 -7.51 17.60
N VAL A 31 -7.95 -7.92 16.35
CA VAL A 31 -8.41 -9.25 15.94
C VAL A 31 -7.31 -10.00 15.19
N LEU A 32 -7.47 -11.32 15.09
CA LEU A 32 -6.60 -12.10 14.22
C LEU A 32 -6.90 -11.75 12.75
N PRO A 33 -5.86 -11.58 11.91
CA PRO A 33 -6.05 -11.41 10.47
C PRO A 33 -6.87 -12.54 9.85
N LYS A 34 -7.75 -12.21 8.91
CA LYS A 34 -8.48 -13.18 8.11
C LYS A 34 -7.51 -13.91 7.18
N GLN A 35 -7.70 -15.22 7.04
CA GLN A 35 -6.81 -16.06 6.24
C GLN A 35 -6.71 -15.53 4.79
N GLY A 36 -5.48 -15.52 4.27
CA GLY A 36 -5.18 -15.06 2.91
C GLY A 36 -5.05 -13.54 2.75
N THR A 37 -5.31 -12.74 3.79
CA THR A 37 -5.10 -11.29 3.71
C THR A 37 -3.63 -10.92 3.91
N LEU A 38 -3.08 -10.06 3.06
CA LEU A 38 -1.74 -9.48 3.29
C LEU A 38 -1.82 -8.27 4.24
N LEU A 39 -2.86 -7.45 4.05
CA LEU A 39 -3.19 -6.29 4.87
C LEU A 39 -4.70 -6.24 5.05
N GLN A 40 -5.14 -6.10 6.29
CA GLN A 40 -6.54 -5.96 6.64
C GLN A 40 -6.76 -4.63 7.36
N ILE A 41 -7.66 -3.80 6.82
CA ILE A 41 -8.11 -2.55 7.46
C ILE A 41 -9.54 -2.79 7.92
N GLN A 42 -9.76 -2.80 9.23
CA GLN A 42 -11.04 -3.13 9.86
C GLN A 42 -11.16 -2.30 11.14
N ASN A 43 -12.31 -1.66 11.34
CA ASN A 43 -12.57 -0.82 12.51
C ASN A 43 -13.88 -1.17 13.23
N LEU A 44 -14.54 -2.24 12.80
CA LEU A 44 -15.70 -2.82 13.45
C LEU A 44 -15.38 -4.28 13.78
N PRO A 45 -15.84 -4.80 14.93
CA PRO A 45 -15.67 -6.21 15.26
C PRO A 45 -16.48 -7.10 14.32
N ASP A 46 -16.01 -8.32 14.07
CA ASP A 46 -16.78 -9.30 13.30
C ASP A 46 -18.11 -9.63 14.01
N GLN A 47 -19.20 -9.72 13.24
CA GLN A 47 -20.53 -10.04 13.73
C GLN A 47 -21.07 -11.29 13.00
N PRO A 48 -21.75 -12.23 13.68
CA PRO A 48 -22.21 -13.48 13.06
C PRO A 48 -23.13 -13.31 11.84
N ASN A 49 -23.92 -12.23 11.80
CA ASN A 49 -24.92 -11.96 10.77
C ASN A 49 -24.67 -10.65 10.02
N ASP A 50 -23.49 -10.04 10.20
CA ASP A 50 -23.13 -8.79 9.54
C ASP A 50 -21.68 -8.85 9.07
N LEU A 51 -21.51 -8.77 7.75
CA LEU A 51 -20.20 -8.81 7.09
C LEU A 51 -19.51 -7.44 7.11
N THR A 52 -20.17 -6.40 7.63
CA THR A 52 -19.63 -5.04 7.73
C THR A 52 -18.45 -5.02 8.69
N ASN A 53 -17.24 -4.92 8.15
CA ASN A 53 -16.00 -4.86 8.92
C ASN A 53 -15.47 -3.42 9.11
N SER A 54 -16.07 -2.44 8.45
CA SER A 54 -15.58 -1.06 8.50
C SER A 54 -16.70 -0.06 8.27
N ASN A 55 -16.69 1.03 9.03
CA ASN A 55 -17.47 2.25 8.75
C ASN A 55 -16.56 3.45 8.43
N LYS A 56 -15.25 3.21 8.32
CA LYS A 56 -14.24 4.17 7.90
C LYS A 56 -13.46 3.61 6.71
N GLY A 57 -12.60 4.44 6.12
CA GLY A 57 -11.75 4.05 5.00
C GLY A 57 -10.30 4.48 5.20
N LEU A 58 -9.48 4.15 4.22
CA LEU A 58 -8.12 4.68 4.11
C LEU A 58 -8.19 6.08 3.50
N LEU A 59 -7.75 7.10 4.25
CA LEU A 59 -7.61 8.44 3.69
C LEU A 59 -6.34 8.52 2.85
N LEU A 60 -6.49 8.95 1.59
CA LEU A 60 -5.36 9.22 0.70
C LEU A 60 -4.99 10.71 0.72
N PRO A 61 -3.73 11.07 0.41
CA PRO A 61 -3.33 12.45 0.20
C PRO A 61 -4.23 13.12 -0.85
N ARG A 62 -4.92 14.19 -0.46
CA ARG A 62 -5.81 14.95 -1.34
C ARG A 62 -5.02 16.02 -2.08
N VAL A 63 -4.98 15.94 -3.41
CA VAL A 63 -4.22 16.85 -4.25
C VAL A 63 -5.09 17.37 -5.39
N SER A 64 -4.85 18.59 -5.84
CA SER A 64 -5.48 19.13 -7.04
C SER A 64 -4.53 18.90 -8.21
N LEU A 65 -4.66 17.78 -8.93
CA LEU A 65 -3.86 17.53 -10.12
C LEU A 65 -4.27 18.51 -11.20
N THR A 66 -3.30 19.14 -11.87
CA THR A 66 -3.59 20.06 -12.98
C THR A 66 -3.02 19.58 -14.31
N ASP A 67 -2.12 18.60 -14.28
CA ASP A 67 -1.49 18.04 -15.46
C ASP A 67 -1.32 16.53 -15.29
N ILE A 68 -1.88 15.77 -16.22
CA ILE A 68 -1.85 14.32 -16.19
C ILE A 68 -0.45 13.76 -16.48
N ASN A 69 0.40 14.47 -17.23
CA ASN A 69 1.70 13.98 -17.72
C ASN A 69 2.89 14.46 -16.87
N ASN A 70 2.62 15.04 -15.70
CA ASN A 70 3.62 15.61 -14.82
C ASN A 70 3.29 15.25 -13.37
N LEU A 71 4.31 15.06 -12.54
CA LEU A 71 4.19 14.91 -11.08
C LEU A 71 3.83 16.24 -10.39
N TYR A 72 2.90 16.99 -10.95
CA TYR A 72 2.40 18.25 -10.43
C TYR A 72 1.07 18.01 -9.68
N PRO A 73 0.83 18.64 -8.52
CA PRO A 73 1.60 19.73 -7.89
C PRO A 73 2.71 19.27 -6.93
N MET A 74 3.05 17.98 -6.90
CA MET A 74 4.02 17.44 -5.94
C MET A 74 5.43 18.02 -6.17
N PHE A 75 5.77 18.28 -7.43
CA PHE A 75 6.98 19.00 -7.83
C PHE A 75 6.64 20.23 -8.66
N ALA A 76 7.45 21.28 -8.50
CA ALA A 76 7.35 22.47 -9.33
C ALA A 76 7.67 22.15 -10.80
N THR A 77 7.18 23.01 -11.70
CA THR A 77 7.49 22.93 -13.13
C THR A 77 9.00 22.96 -13.38
N GLY A 78 9.48 22.14 -14.31
CA GLY A 78 10.91 22.05 -14.65
C GLY A 78 11.71 21.06 -13.79
N TYR A 79 11.04 20.20 -13.02
CA TYR A 79 11.70 19.12 -12.30
C TYR A 79 12.38 18.13 -13.25
N ASN A 80 13.42 17.44 -12.78
CA ASN A 80 14.15 16.48 -13.57
C ASN A 80 13.32 15.18 -13.74
N LYS A 81 12.55 15.11 -14.83
CA LYS A 81 11.69 13.97 -15.17
C LYS A 81 12.43 12.63 -15.23
N SER A 82 13.62 12.59 -15.82
CA SER A 82 14.36 11.32 -15.99
C SER A 82 14.80 10.70 -14.66
N VAL A 83 14.84 11.50 -13.60
CA VAL A 83 15.17 11.03 -12.24
C VAL A 83 13.91 10.85 -11.41
N LEU A 84 13.00 11.83 -11.40
CA LEU A 84 11.86 11.82 -10.49
C LEU A 84 10.71 10.95 -10.97
N ASP A 85 10.42 10.86 -12.27
CA ASP A 85 9.27 10.07 -12.75
C ASP A 85 9.42 8.57 -12.42
N PRO A 86 10.59 7.91 -12.60
CA PRO A 86 10.76 6.49 -12.29
C PRO A 86 10.70 6.16 -10.80
N ILE A 87 11.23 7.03 -9.93
CA ILE A 87 11.28 6.75 -8.48
C ILE A 87 9.93 6.95 -7.78
N HIS A 88 8.97 7.62 -8.43
CA HIS A 88 7.62 7.85 -7.90
C HIS A 88 6.56 6.93 -8.50
N ILE A 89 6.95 5.90 -9.27
CA ILE A 89 6.01 4.88 -9.77
C ILE A 89 5.26 4.26 -8.58
N GLY A 90 3.93 4.19 -8.68
CA GLY A 90 3.06 3.69 -7.63
C GLY A 90 2.62 4.74 -6.60
N LEU A 91 3.03 6.02 -6.75
CA LEU A 91 2.51 7.11 -5.94
C LEU A 91 0.99 7.21 -6.12
N LEU A 92 0.25 7.13 -5.01
CA LEU A 92 -1.21 7.08 -4.97
C LEU A 92 -1.77 8.36 -4.32
N VAL A 93 -2.71 9.01 -4.99
CA VAL A 93 -3.35 10.25 -4.53
C VAL A 93 -4.84 10.25 -4.81
N PHE A 94 -5.60 11.05 -4.04
CA PHE A 94 -6.98 11.39 -4.37
C PHE A 94 -7.03 12.76 -5.03
N ASN A 95 -7.32 12.80 -6.33
CA ASN A 95 -7.47 14.03 -7.09
C ASN A 95 -8.79 14.73 -6.72
N VAL A 96 -8.71 16.02 -6.37
CA VAL A 96 -9.88 16.87 -6.11
C VAL A 96 -10.23 17.81 -7.27
N ASN A 97 -9.44 17.83 -8.35
CA ASN A 97 -9.73 18.67 -9.51
C ASN A 97 -10.73 17.98 -10.47
N GLU A 98 -11.95 18.50 -10.54
CA GLU A 98 -12.99 18.03 -11.48
C GLU A 98 -12.62 18.28 -12.95
N ASN A 99 -11.88 19.36 -13.22
CA ASN A 99 -11.56 19.83 -14.57
C ASN A 99 -10.16 19.38 -15.02
N LEU A 100 -9.69 18.23 -14.53
CA LEU A 100 -8.40 17.68 -14.94
C LEU A 100 -8.43 17.30 -16.42
N VAL A 101 -7.75 18.10 -17.25
CA VAL A 101 -7.68 17.90 -18.69
C VAL A 101 -7.04 16.55 -19.00
N ASN A 102 -7.66 15.77 -19.89
CA ASN A 102 -7.27 14.40 -20.25
C ASN A 102 -7.29 13.40 -19.08
N GLY A 103 -7.83 13.78 -17.92
CA GLY A 103 -8.14 12.88 -16.81
C GLY A 103 -9.63 12.53 -16.77
N LYS A 104 -10.02 11.77 -15.74
CA LYS A 104 -11.42 11.43 -15.43
C LYS A 104 -11.98 12.29 -14.27
N GLY A 105 -11.45 13.49 -14.06
CA GLY A 105 -11.87 14.38 -12.97
C GLY A 105 -11.49 13.87 -11.58
N ILE A 106 -12.38 14.05 -10.59
CA ILE A 106 -12.16 13.62 -9.20
C ILE A 106 -12.02 12.10 -9.12
N GLY A 107 -11.08 11.62 -8.31
CA GLY A 107 -10.95 10.19 -8.05
C GLY A 107 -9.57 9.78 -7.57
N ILE A 108 -9.32 8.48 -7.52
CA ILE A 108 -8.01 7.93 -7.14
C ILE A 108 -7.13 7.87 -8.39
N TYR A 109 -5.91 8.38 -8.29
CA TYR A 109 -4.91 8.32 -9.35
C TYR A 109 -3.63 7.69 -8.84
N VAL A 110 -2.99 6.90 -9.70
CA VAL A 110 -1.66 6.35 -9.50
C VAL A 110 -0.70 6.88 -10.55
N TRP A 111 0.52 7.21 -10.14
CA TRP A 111 1.58 7.54 -11.08
C TRP A 111 2.17 6.27 -11.70
N ASP A 112 2.18 6.16 -13.02
CA ASP A 112 2.69 4.99 -13.74
C ASP A 112 4.16 5.11 -14.19
N GLY A 113 4.81 6.25 -13.93
CA GLY A 113 6.16 6.56 -14.41
C GLY A 113 6.18 7.51 -15.61
N SER A 114 5.02 7.85 -16.17
CA SER A 114 4.87 8.76 -17.28
C SER A 114 3.68 9.71 -17.15
N LYS A 115 2.58 9.21 -16.55
CA LYS A 115 1.35 9.95 -16.34
C LYS A 115 0.59 9.45 -15.11
N TRP A 116 -0.34 10.28 -14.66
CA TRP A 116 -1.39 9.91 -13.72
C TRP A 116 -2.43 9.05 -14.41
N THR A 117 -2.59 7.83 -13.93
CA THR A 117 -3.64 6.91 -14.38
C THR A 117 -4.73 6.86 -13.32
N ASN A 118 -5.95 7.22 -13.71
CA ASN A 118 -7.11 7.10 -12.83
C ASN A 118 -7.41 5.62 -12.58
N LEU A 119 -7.67 5.25 -11.33
CA LEU A 119 -7.95 3.89 -10.90
C LEU A 119 -9.45 3.54 -10.90
N ASP A 120 -10.32 4.30 -11.55
CA ASP A 120 -11.72 3.90 -11.69
C ASP A 120 -11.78 2.48 -12.25
N LEU A 121 -12.31 1.60 -11.42
CA LEU A 121 -12.76 0.29 -11.82
C LEU A 121 -14.03 0.54 -12.64
N ASN A 122 -13.95 0.35 -13.96
CA ASN A 122 -15.15 0.09 -14.75
C ASN A 122 -15.70 -1.27 -14.26
N LEU A 123 -16.50 -1.25 -13.19
CA LEU A 123 -17.26 -2.41 -12.72
C LEU A 123 -18.54 -2.53 -13.53
#